data_AF-A0AAX1XCJ3-F1
#
_entry.id   AF-A0AAX1XCJ3-F1
#
_cell.length_a   1.000
_cell.length_b   1.000
_cell.length_c   1.000
_cell.angle_alpha   90.00
_cell.angle_beta   90.00
_cell.angle_gamma   90.00
#
_symmetry.space_group_name_H-M   'P 1'
#
loop_
_entity.id
_entity.type
_entity.pdbx_description
1 polymer ?
#
loop_
_entity_poly.entity_id
_entity_poly.type
_entity_poly.pdbx_seq_one_letter_code
_entity_poly.pdbx_strand_id
1 'polypeptide(L)'
;MKNRIQGASHGIRRGRAPPRKRREAERHRRRDAGLRGEIRAARFGRRRALRRRAAPCDDAPLTLYGAYRQGFADYLAGRPNPYRIGSRLAGIWHEGHAEAASNDALDFAVRVRFCWGARAAANPIAFFRRRR
;
A
#
# COMPACT_ATOMS: atom_id res chain seq x y z
N MET A 1 49.77 11.42 44.43
CA MET A 1 49.75 10.67 45.70
C MET A 1 48.70 11.27 46.63
N LYS A 2 47.87 10.41 47.26
CA LYS A 2 46.94 10.64 48.39
C LYS A 2 45.51 11.14 48.10
N ASN A 3 44.65 10.14 47.84
CA ASN A 3 43.24 9.92 48.19
C ASN A 3 42.54 10.89 49.17
N ARG A 4 41.25 11.20 48.89
CA ARG A 4 40.18 11.06 49.90
C ARG A 4 38.79 10.93 49.27
N ILE A 5 38.12 9.83 49.62
CA ILE A 5 36.71 9.50 49.33
C ILE A 5 35.87 10.04 50.50
N GLN A 6 34.82 10.82 50.20
CA GLN A 6 33.63 11.08 51.02
C GLN A 6 32.50 11.32 49.99
N GLY A 7 31.35 10.67 49.95
CA GLY A 7 30.57 9.98 50.97
C GLY A 7 29.17 10.62 51.01
N ALA A 8 28.25 10.22 50.13
CA ALA A 8 26.83 10.58 50.23
C ALA A 8 25.96 9.52 49.53
N SER A 9 25.75 8.39 50.20
CA SER A 9 24.84 7.35 49.77
C SER A 9 23.38 7.79 49.99
N HIS A 10 22.74 8.32 48.96
CA HIS A 10 21.28 8.46 48.91
C HIS A 10 20.65 7.09 48.61
N GLY A 11 20.16 6.42 49.65
CA GLY A 11 19.45 5.15 49.54
C GLY A 11 18.08 5.33 48.87
N ILE A 12 17.99 5.07 47.56
CA ILE A 12 16.71 4.95 46.86
C ILE A 12 16.11 3.58 47.21
N ARG A 13 15.15 3.56 48.15
CA ARG A 13 14.26 2.40 48.37
C ARG A 13 13.43 2.18 47.09
N ARG A 14 13.86 1.23 46.25
CA ARG A 14 13.03 0.73 45.15
C ARG A 14 11.88 -0.09 45.74
N GLY A 15 10.74 0.56 45.96
CA GLY A 15 9.48 -0.12 46.29
C GLY A 15 9.16 -1.18 45.23
N ARG A 16 9.11 -2.44 45.64
CA ARG A 16 8.68 -3.57 44.80
C ARG A 16 7.18 -3.39 44.53
N ALA A 17 6.81 -3.19 43.26
CA ALA A 17 5.40 -3.03 42.87
C ALA A 17 4.55 -4.23 43.32
N PRO A 18 3.31 -4.02 43.82
CA PRO A 18 2.47 -5.09 44.36
C PRO A 18 2.10 -6.12 43.27
N PRO A 19 1.93 -7.41 43.64
CA PRO A 19 1.87 -8.54 42.71
C PRO A 19 0.72 -8.47 41.68
N ARG A 20 -0.36 -7.72 41.97
CA ARG A 20 -1.48 -7.51 41.05
C ARG A 20 -1.09 -6.66 39.82
N LYS A 21 -0.31 -5.58 40.01
CA LYS A 21 0.12 -4.71 38.90
C LYS A 21 1.12 -5.40 37.95
N ARG A 22 1.87 -6.38 38.46
CA ARG A 22 2.85 -7.15 37.67
C ARG A 22 2.16 -8.10 36.68
N ARG A 23 1.05 -8.74 37.11
CA ARG A 23 0.26 -9.64 36.26
C ARG A 23 -0.49 -8.89 35.16
N GLU A 24 -0.95 -7.68 35.45
CA GLU A 24 -1.66 -6.83 34.49
C GLU A 24 -0.73 -6.25 33.41
N ALA A 25 0.45 -5.76 33.82
CA ALA A 25 1.50 -5.32 32.89
C ALA A 25 2.00 -6.45 31.98
N GLU A 26 2.07 -7.68 32.49
CA GLU A 26 2.47 -8.84 31.68
C GLU A 26 1.36 -9.30 30.72
N ARG A 27 0.08 -9.19 31.10
CA ARG A 27 -1.05 -9.41 30.18
C ARG A 27 -1.08 -8.38 29.05
N HIS A 28 -0.85 -7.10 29.35
CA HIS A 28 -0.74 -6.06 28.32
C HIS A 28 0.40 -6.34 27.34
N ARG A 29 1.60 -6.70 27.83
CA ARG A 29 2.73 -7.06 26.96
C ARG A 29 2.44 -8.27 26.06
N ARG A 30 1.74 -9.29 26.57
CA ARG A 30 1.36 -10.46 25.77
C ARG A 30 0.32 -10.13 24.69
N ARG A 31 -0.65 -9.26 24.99
CA ARG A 31 -1.63 -8.76 24.01
C ARG A 31 -0.96 -7.93 22.92
N ASP A 32 -0.05 -7.03 23.30
CA ASP A 32 0.69 -6.21 22.35
C ASP A 32 1.62 -7.04 21.46
N ALA A 33 2.23 -8.10 22.01
CA ALA A 33 3.03 -9.04 21.23
C ALA A 33 2.18 -9.87 20.25
N GLY A 34 0.99 -10.32 20.68
CA GLY A 34 0.02 -11.01 19.82
C GLY A 34 -0.46 -10.12 18.66
N LEU A 35 -0.87 -8.89 18.95
CA LEU A 35 -1.28 -7.90 17.95
C LEU A 35 -0.15 -7.58 16.96
N ARG A 36 1.10 -7.47 17.42
CA ARG A 36 2.27 -7.27 16.53
C ARG A 36 2.52 -8.49 15.64
N GLY A 37 2.32 -9.71 16.15
CA GLY A 37 2.39 -10.95 15.39
C GLY A 37 1.31 -11.04 14.32
N GLU A 38 0.07 -10.71 14.67
CA GLU A 38 -1.09 -10.69 13.77
C GLU A 38 -0.96 -9.63 12.68
N ILE A 39 -0.52 -8.41 13.01
CA ILE A 39 -0.26 -7.36 12.02
C ILE A 39 0.85 -7.81 11.05
N ARG A 40 1.91 -8.46 11.54
CA ARG A 40 2.97 -9.02 10.69
C ARG A 40 2.44 -10.14 9.80
N ALA A 41 1.66 -11.07 10.34
CA ALA A 41 1.06 -12.18 9.60
C ALA A 41 0.07 -11.68 8.53
N ALA A 42 -0.78 -10.71 8.84
CA ALA A 42 -1.69 -10.08 7.89
C ALA A 42 -0.94 -9.33 6.78
N ARG A 43 0.16 -8.64 7.11
CA ARG A 43 1.01 -7.94 6.13
C ARG A 43 1.77 -8.93 5.23
N PHE A 44 2.21 -10.06 5.78
CA PHE A 44 2.86 -11.13 5.01
C PHE A 44 1.87 -11.89 4.13
N GLY A 45 0.67 -12.18 4.66
CA GLY A 45 -0.44 -12.79 3.93
C GLY A 45 -0.90 -11.92 2.75
N ARG A 46 -1.07 -10.60 2.94
CA ARG A 46 -1.37 -9.67 1.85
C ARG A 46 -0.25 -9.60 0.81
N ARG A 47 1.02 -9.56 1.23
CA ARG A 47 2.17 -9.60 0.30
C ARG A 47 2.20 -10.90 -0.53
N ARG A 48 1.85 -12.04 0.09
CA ARG A 48 1.82 -13.34 -0.58
C ARG A 48 0.62 -13.48 -1.52
N ALA A 49 -0.54 -12.92 -1.16
CA ALA A 49 -1.73 -12.87 -2.01
C ALA A 49 -1.53 -11.97 -3.24
N LEU A 50 -0.89 -10.81 -3.08
CA LEU A 50 -0.51 -9.92 -4.19
C LEU A 50 0.51 -10.59 -5.13
N ARG A 51 1.45 -11.38 -4.60
CA ARG A 51 2.40 -12.16 -5.40
C ARG A 51 1.76 -13.33 -6.15
N ARG A 52 0.75 -14.00 -5.57
CA ARG A 52 0.07 -15.16 -6.20
C ARG A 52 -0.87 -14.81 -7.34
N ARG A 53 -1.18 -13.52 -7.56
CA ARG A 53 -2.03 -13.07 -8.67
C ARG A 53 -1.26 -12.70 -9.94
N ALA A 54 0.07 -12.66 -9.86
CA ALA A 54 0.96 -12.61 -11.01
C ALA A 54 1.47 -14.02 -11.28
N ALA A 55 0.61 -14.89 -11.83
CA ALA A 55 1.16 -16.03 -12.54
C ALA A 55 2.05 -15.45 -13.66
N PRO A 56 3.32 -15.87 -13.79
CA PRO A 56 4.13 -15.46 -14.93
C PRO A 56 3.35 -15.86 -16.18
N CYS A 57 2.95 -14.89 -17.00
CA CYS A 57 2.57 -15.21 -18.37
C CYS A 57 3.88 -15.56 -19.07
N ASP A 58 4.11 -16.85 -19.32
CA ASP A 58 5.28 -17.31 -20.06
C ASP A 58 5.33 -16.71 -21.48
N ASP A 59 4.19 -16.22 -21.99
CA ASP A 59 4.05 -15.55 -23.28
C ASP A 59 4.21 -14.02 -23.22
N ALA A 60 4.55 -13.44 -22.06
CA ALA A 60 4.65 -11.98 -21.94
C ALA A 60 5.83 -11.46 -22.79
N PRO A 61 5.60 -10.50 -23.71
CA PRO A 61 6.64 -10.05 -24.62
C PRO A 61 7.80 -9.42 -23.86
N LEU A 62 9.04 -9.81 -24.19
CA LEU A 62 10.26 -9.35 -23.52
C LEU A 62 10.91 -8.13 -24.19
N THR A 63 10.20 -7.50 -25.14
CA THR A 63 10.63 -6.24 -25.77
C THR A 63 9.98 -5.06 -25.04
N LEU A 64 10.66 -3.90 -25.04
CA LEU A 64 10.12 -2.69 -24.40
C LEU A 64 8.79 -2.27 -25.04
N TYR A 65 8.73 -2.19 -26.37
CA TYR A 65 7.50 -1.84 -27.08
C TYR A 65 6.40 -2.90 -26.86
N GLY A 66 6.76 -4.17 -26.78
CA GLY A 66 5.83 -5.25 -26.44
C GLY A 66 5.22 -5.07 -25.05
N ALA A 67 6.03 -4.76 -24.04
CA ALA A 67 5.54 -4.48 -22.69
C ALA A 67 4.59 -3.28 -22.63
N TYR A 68 4.87 -2.22 -23.40
CA TYR A 68 4.00 -1.06 -23.51
C TYR A 68 2.64 -1.44 -24.13
N ARG A 69 2.66 -2.13 -25.28
CA ARG A 69 1.45 -2.60 -25.96
C ARG A 69 0.63 -3.54 -25.09
N GLN A 70 1.31 -4.43 -24.36
CA GLN A 70 0.67 -5.36 -23.42
C GLN A 70 -0.02 -4.60 -22.28
N GLY A 71 0.64 -3.58 -21.71
CA GLY A 71 0.05 -2.73 -20.67
C GLY A 71 -1.22 -2.02 -21.12
N PHE A 72 -1.21 -1.49 -22.35
CA PHE A 72 -2.40 -0.88 -22.95
C PHE A 72 -3.55 -1.88 -23.11
N ALA A 73 -3.28 -3.06 -23.65
CA ALA A 73 -4.28 -4.11 -23.86
C ALA A 73 -4.81 -4.70 -22.54
N ASP A 74 -3.94 -4.82 -21.53
CA ASP A 74 -4.29 -5.35 -20.23
C ASP A 74 -5.20 -4.40 -19.44
N TYR A 75 -5.02 -3.07 -19.57
CA TYR A 75 -5.96 -2.10 -18.99
C TYR A 75 -7.39 -2.33 -19.51
N LEU A 76 -7.55 -2.41 -20.83
CA LEU A 76 -8.85 -2.62 -21.46
C LEU A 76 -9.48 -3.96 -21.06
N ALA A 77 -8.65 -4.96 -20.78
CA ALA A 77 -9.09 -6.29 -20.35
C ALA A 77 -9.13 -6.48 -18.83
N GLY A 78 -8.78 -5.47 -18.02
CA GLY A 78 -8.71 -5.56 -16.56
C GLY A 78 -7.70 -6.59 -16.03
N ARG A 79 -6.63 -6.86 -16.79
CA ARG A 79 -5.60 -7.86 -16.43
C ARG A 79 -4.46 -7.25 -15.62
N PRO A 80 -3.86 -8.00 -14.67
CA PRO A 80 -2.75 -7.51 -13.86
C PRO A 80 -1.41 -7.58 -14.60
N ASN A 81 -0.42 -6.83 -14.09
CA ASN A 81 0.95 -6.81 -14.60
C ASN A 81 1.59 -8.21 -14.60
N PRO A 82 2.02 -8.74 -15.77
CA PRO A 82 2.66 -10.06 -15.86
C PRO A 82 4.17 -10.02 -15.52
N TYR A 83 4.80 -8.85 -15.53
CA TYR A 83 6.24 -8.71 -15.30
C TYR A 83 6.61 -8.65 -13.83
N ARG A 84 7.86 -8.98 -13.52
CA ARG A 84 8.41 -8.85 -12.17
C ARG A 84 8.35 -7.39 -11.72
N ILE A 85 7.75 -7.13 -10.55
CA ILE A 85 7.68 -5.81 -9.93
C ILE A 85 9.09 -5.21 -9.79
N GLY A 86 9.24 -3.96 -10.23
CA GLY A 86 10.51 -3.22 -10.22
C GLY A 86 11.43 -3.50 -11.41
N SER A 87 11.05 -4.39 -12.33
CA SER A 87 11.76 -4.56 -13.60
C SER A 87 11.50 -3.40 -14.55
N ARG A 88 12.41 -3.19 -15.51
CA ARG A 88 12.24 -2.22 -16.61
C ARG A 88 10.94 -2.49 -17.37
N LEU A 89 10.66 -3.74 -17.70
CA LEU A 89 9.44 -4.16 -18.42
C LEU A 89 8.17 -3.85 -17.62
N ALA A 90 8.19 -4.06 -16.29
CA ALA A 90 7.07 -3.67 -15.44
C ALA A 90 6.83 -2.15 -15.47
N GLY A 91 7.89 -1.33 -15.49
CA GLY A 91 7.77 0.12 -15.66
C GLY A 91 7.10 0.50 -16.98
N ILE A 92 7.57 -0.07 -18.08
CA ILE A 92 7.02 0.20 -19.41
C ILE A 92 5.56 -0.31 -19.56
N TRP A 93 5.23 -1.45 -18.95
CA TRP A 93 3.85 -1.92 -18.88
C TRP A 93 2.95 -0.93 -18.14
N HIS A 94 3.42 -0.34 -17.03
CA HIS A 94 2.67 0.67 -16.30
C HIS A 94 2.46 1.95 -17.11
N GLU A 95 3.43 2.34 -17.96
CA GLU A 95 3.28 3.48 -18.87
C GLU A 95 2.12 3.25 -19.86
N GLY A 96 2.11 2.12 -20.58
CA GLY A 96 1.02 1.80 -21.52
C GLY A 96 -0.34 1.66 -20.84
N HIS A 97 -0.36 1.08 -19.63
CA HIS A 97 -1.59 0.95 -18.84
C HIS A 97 -2.11 2.30 -18.32
N ALA A 98 -1.23 3.24 -17.97
CA ALA A 98 -1.60 4.59 -17.56
C ALA A 98 -2.08 5.45 -18.73
N GLU A 99 -1.48 5.26 -19.92
CA GLU A 99 -1.94 5.93 -21.13
C GLU A 99 -3.35 5.46 -21.51
N ALA A 100 -3.61 4.15 -21.50
CA ALA A 100 -4.95 3.62 -21.77
C ALA A 100 -6.00 4.17 -20.79
N ALA A 101 -5.65 4.28 -19.51
CA ALA A 101 -6.51 4.91 -18.51
C ALA A 101 -6.76 6.40 -18.75
N SER A 102 -5.74 7.12 -19.25
CA SER A 102 -5.89 8.54 -19.59
C SER A 102 -6.80 8.72 -20.80
N ASN A 103 -6.68 7.85 -21.80
CA ASN A 103 -7.53 7.86 -23.00
C ASN A 103 -8.99 7.56 -22.65
N ASP A 104 -9.26 6.58 -21.79
CA ASP A 104 -10.62 6.27 -21.32
C ASP A 104 -11.24 7.43 -20.54
N ALA A 105 -10.45 8.09 -19.68
CA ALA A 105 -10.89 9.29 -18.96
C ALA A 105 -11.22 10.45 -19.91
N LEU A 106 -10.42 10.66 -20.96
CA LEU A 106 -10.68 11.67 -21.99
C LEU A 106 -11.94 11.34 -22.79
N ASP A 107 -12.12 10.09 -23.21
CA ASP A 107 -13.34 9.66 -23.92
C ASP A 107 -14.59 9.88 -23.05
N PHE A 108 -14.52 9.51 -21.78
CA PHE A 108 -15.59 9.78 -20.83
C PHE A 108 -15.87 11.28 -20.70
N ALA A 109 -14.85 12.13 -20.57
CA ALA A 109 -15.02 13.57 -20.47
C ALA A 109 -15.65 14.18 -21.73
N VAL A 110 -15.25 13.71 -22.92
CA VAL A 110 -15.85 14.12 -24.21
C VAL A 110 -17.32 13.73 -24.25
N ARG A 111 -17.64 12.48 -23.88
CA ARG A 111 -19.01 11.98 -23.86
C ARG A 111 -19.90 12.76 -22.89
N VAL A 112 -19.41 13.01 -21.67
CA VAL A 112 -20.09 13.84 -20.66
C VAL A 112 -20.31 15.26 -21.17
N ARG A 113 -19.30 15.86 -21.83
CA ARG A 113 -19.40 17.20 -22.41
C ARG A 113 -20.48 17.27 -23.47
N PHE A 114 -20.55 16.26 -24.34
CA PHE A 114 -21.53 16.17 -25.41
C PHE A 114 -22.95 15.93 -24.87
N CYS A 115 -23.13 15.01 -23.92
CA CYS A 115 -24.44 14.66 -23.38
C CYS A 115 -25.00 15.67 -22.37
N TRP A 116 -24.13 16.31 -21.56
CA TRP A 116 -24.55 17.10 -20.39
C TRP A 116 -23.85 18.47 -20.26
N GLY A 117 -23.06 18.86 -21.25
CA GLY A 117 -22.42 20.18 -21.33
C GLY A 117 -21.09 20.28 -20.58
N ALA A 118 -20.36 21.37 -20.84
CA ALA A 118 -18.99 21.59 -20.34
C ALA A 118 -18.87 21.56 -18.81
N ARG A 119 -19.90 21.99 -18.09
CA ARG A 119 -19.91 22.03 -16.62
C ARG A 119 -19.97 20.64 -16.00
N ALA A 120 -20.65 19.69 -16.64
CA ALA A 120 -20.67 18.29 -16.23
C ALA A 120 -19.32 17.63 -16.49
N ALA A 121 -18.65 17.96 -17.60
CA ALA A 121 -17.36 17.38 -17.96
C ALA A 121 -16.21 17.83 -17.03
N ALA A 122 -16.24 19.08 -16.59
CA ALA A 122 -15.22 19.62 -15.69
C ALA A 122 -15.31 19.06 -14.26
N ASN A 123 -16.51 18.72 -13.78
CA ASN A 123 -16.69 18.11 -12.46
C ASN A 123 -17.91 17.17 -12.45
N PRO A 124 -17.77 15.94 -12.99
CA PRO A 124 -18.89 15.03 -13.14
C PRO A 124 -19.45 14.60 -11.79
N ILE A 125 -18.59 14.39 -10.79
CA ILE A 125 -19.02 13.99 -9.44
C ILE A 125 -19.91 15.08 -8.81
N ALA A 126 -19.49 16.36 -8.86
CA ALA A 126 -20.30 17.45 -8.32
C ALA A 126 -21.60 17.68 -9.11
N PHE A 127 -21.57 17.46 -10.43
CA PHE A 127 -22.76 17.57 -11.27
C PHE A 127 -23.84 16.55 -10.88
N PHE A 128 -23.48 15.27 -10.72
CA PHE A 128 -24.43 14.24 -10.31
C PHE A 128 -24.96 14.42 -8.89
N ARG A 129 -24.14 14.95 -7.97
CA ARG A 129 -24.57 15.26 -6.60
C ARG A 129 -25.64 16.35 -6.51
N ARG A 130 -25.75 17.25 -7.50
CA ARG A 130 -26.76 18.32 -7.52
C ARG A 130 -28.11 17.89 -8.10
N ARG A 131 -28.18 16.73 -8.75
CA ARG A 131 -29.41 16.20 -9.38
C ARG A 131 -30.08 15.09 -8.57
N ARG A 132 -29.50 14.66 -7.45
CA ARG A 132 -30.15 13.81 -6.44
C ARG A 132 -30.83 14.69 -5.41
#